data_AF-A0A356QKG4-F1
#
_entry.id   AF-A0A356QKG4-F1
#
_cell.length_a   1.000
_cell.length_b   1.000
_cell.length_c   1.000
_cell.angle_alpha   90.00
_cell.angle_beta   90.00
_cell.angle_gamma   90.00
#
_symmetry.space_group_name_H-M   'P 1'
#
loop_
_entity.id
_entity.type
_entity.pdbx_description
1 polymer ?
#
loop_
_entity_poly.entity_id
_entity_poly.type
_entity_poly.pdbx_seq_one_letter_code
_entity_poly.pdbx_strand_id
1 'polypeptide(L)' 'RQWAQQGKMDDVDPRWLIFLIWSATQHYTEYSAQVTGILGEEALSEADLTSICQFLEHVILKGCGITSSNATSH' A
#
# COMPACT_ATOMS: atom_id res chain seq x y z
N ARG A 1 12.01 -2.15 13.32
CA ARG A 1 13.32 -2.85 13.44
C ARG A 1 13.22 -4.27 13.99
N GLN A 2 12.38 -4.55 15.00
CA GLN A 2 12.24 -5.92 15.53
C GLN A 2 11.85 -6.96 14.46
N TRP A 3 10.96 -6.61 13.52
CA TRP A 3 10.60 -7.54 12.42
C TRP A 3 11.74 -7.82 11.45
N ALA A 4 12.57 -6.82 11.16
CA ALA A 4 13.78 -7.00 10.37
C ALA A 4 14.79 -7.93 11.07
N GLN A 5 14.98 -7.75 12.38
CA GLN A 5 15.81 -8.66 13.20
C GLN A 5 15.27 -10.10 13.24
N GLN A 6 13.96 -10.28 13.05
CA GLN A 6 13.31 -11.59 12.98
C GLN A 6 13.26 -12.16 11.55
N GLY A 7 13.83 -11.47 10.56
CA GLY A 7 13.79 -11.89 9.15
C GLY A 7 12.39 -11.89 8.53
N LYS A 8 11.43 -11.17 9.12
CA LYS A 8 10.03 -11.11 8.65
C LYS A 8 9.79 -10.02 7.60
N MET A 9 10.73 -9.09 7.48
CA MET A 9 10.65 -7.88 6.68
C MET A 9 12.09 -7.39 6.42
N ASP A 10 12.33 -6.67 5.34
CA ASP A 10 13.59 -5.97 5.11
C ASP A 10 13.84 -4.90 6.20
N ASP A 11 15.10 -4.49 6.38
CA ASP A 11 15.47 -3.44 7.33
C ASP A 11 15.14 -2.04 6.79
N VAL A 12 13.85 -1.77 6.65
CA VAL A 12 13.32 -0.45 6.32
C VAL A 12 13.19 0.41 7.57
N ASP A 13 13.50 1.70 7.44
CA ASP A 13 13.31 2.63 8.55
C ASP A 13 11.81 2.87 8.80
N PRO A 14 11.29 2.63 10.02
CA PRO A 14 9.87 2.72 10.30
C PRO A 14 9.31 4.15 10.12
N ARG A 15 10.14 5.19 10.24
CA ARG A 15 9.69 6.59 10.05
C ARG A 15 9.38 6.88 8.59
N TRP A 16 10.22 6.40 7.68
CA TRP A 16 9.98 6.57 6.25
C TRP A 16 8.82 5.69 5.76
N LEU A 17 8.68 4.48 6.32
CA LEU A 17 7.55 3.61 6.02
C LEU A 17 6.21 4.23 6.43
N ILE A 18 6.11 4.83 7.63
CA ILE A 18 4.85 5.44 8.06
C ILE A 18 4.51 6.68 7.21
N PHE A 19 5.50 7.49 6.83
CA PHE A 19 5.28 8.62 5.92
C PHE A 19 4.85 8.18 4.53
N LEU A 20 5.40 7.07 4.01
CA LEU A 20 4.94 6.48 2.75
C LEU A 20 3.47 6.05 2.83
N ILE A 21 3.09 5.30 3.87
CA ILE A 21 1.70 4.82 4.05
C ILE A 21 0.74 6.02 4.16
N TRP A 22 1.09 7.01 4.98
CA TRP A 22 0.26 8.20 5.18
C TRP A 22 0.14 9.04 3.91
N SER A 23 1.24 9.31 3.20
CA SER A 23 1.20 10.11 1.98
C SER A 23 0.43 9.41 0.87
N ALA A 24 0.64 8.10 0.68
CA ALA A 24 -0.03 7.33 -0.36
C ALA A 24 -1.54 7.23 -0.13
N THR A 25 -1.99 7.06 1.12
CA THR A 25 -3.42 6.99 1.44
C THR A 25 -4.09 8.37 1.39
N GLN A 26 -3.49 9.40 1.98
CA GLN A 26 -4.02 10.78 1.94
C GLN A 26 -4.09 11.34 0.53
N HIS A 27 -3.25 10.88 -0.41
CA HIS A 27 -3.31 11.32 -1.80
C HIS A 27 -4.71 11.17 -2.41
N TYR A 28 -5.39 10.05 -2.15
CA TYR A 28 -6.70 9.77 -2.71
C TYR A 28 -7.83 10.61 -2.10
N THR A 29 -7.59 11.28 -0.96
CA THR A 29 -8.54 12.22 -0.36
C THR A 29 -8.20 13.66 -0.71
N GLU A 30 -6.95 14.07 -0.54
CA GLU A 30 -6.49 15.46 -0.74
C GLU A 30 -6.44 15.86 -2.22
N TYR A 31 -6.11 14.90 -3.10
CA TYR A 31 -6.01 15.09 -4.55
C TYR A 31 -7.10 14.33 -5.31
N SER A 32 -8.24 14.07 -4.66
CA SER A 32 -9.36 13.29 -5.22
C SER A 32 -9.80 13.77 -6.62
N ALA A 33 -9.91 15.09 -6.83
CA ALA A 33 -10.28 15.64 -8.15
C ALA A 33 -9.24 15.35 -9.26
N GLN A 34 -7.95 15.31 -8.92
CA GLN A 34 -6.91 14.94 -9.87
C GLN A 34 -6.97 13.44 -10.18
N VAL A 35 -7.19 12.61 -9.15
CA VAL A 35 -7.33 11.16 -9.30
C VAL A 35 -8.53 10.83 -10.20
N THR A 36 -9.71 11.36 -9.90
CA THR A 36 -10.91 11.10 -10.69
C THR A 36 -10.79 11.61 -12.12
N GLY A 37 -10.16 12.78 -12.32
CA GLY A 37 -9.85 13.31 -13.65
C GLY A 37 -8.92 12.42 -14.48
N ILE A 38 -7.93 11.76 -13.85
CA ILE A 38 -7.05 10.79 -14.53
C ILE A 38 -7.79 9.50 -14.87
N LEU A 39 -8.66 9.04 -13.97
CA LEU A 39 -9.47 7.83 -14.17
C LEU A 39 -10.62 8.05 -15.18
N GLY A 40 -10.98 9.30 -15.46
CA GLY A 40 -12.12 9.63 -16.32
C GLY A 40 -13.46 9.41 -15.64
N GLU A 41 -13.48 9.43 -14.30
CA GLU A 41 -14.66 9.18 -13.48
C GLU A 41 -15.08 10.46 -12.76
N GLU A 42 -16.35 10.56 -12.37
CA GLU A 42 -16.85 11.70 -11.57
C GLU A 42 -16.53 11.53 -10.08
N ALA A 43 -16.43 10.28 -9.60
CA ALA A 43 -16.12 9.93 -8.23
C ALA A 43 -15.52 8.51 -8.14
N LEU A 44 -14.80 8.21 -7.06
CA LEU A 44 -14.30 6.87 -6.79
C LEU A 44 -15.44 5.95 -6.33
N SER A 45 -15.60 4.80 -6.99
CA SER A 45 -16.51 3.74 -6.56
C SER A 45 -15.92 2.91 -5.43
N GLU A 46 -16.73 2.08 -4.77
CA GLU A 46 -16.22 1.09 -3.80
C GLU A 46 -15.23 0.09 -4.44
N ALA A 47 -15.42 -0.24 -5.72
CA ALA A 47 -14.50 -1.09 -6.47
C ALA A 47 -13.14 -0.41 -6.70
N ASP A 48 -13.14 0.90 -6.95
CA ASP A 48 -11.90 1.68 -7.08
C ASP A 48 -11.17 1.76 -5.76
N LEU A 49 -11.88 2.05 -4.67
CA LEU A 49 -11.31 2.06 -3.32
C LEU A 49 -10.69 0.70 -2.96
N THR A 50 -11.39 -0.39 -3.29
CA THR A 50 -10.87 -1.75 -3.10
C THR A 50 -9.59 -1.97 -3.90
N SER A 51 -9.57 -1.53 -5.17
CA SER A 51 -8.40 -1.67 -6.05
C SER A 51 -7.21 -0.83 -5.57
N ILE A 52 -7.46 0.39 -5.08
CA ILE A 52 -6.46 1.25 -4.47
C ILE A 52 -5.85 0.59 -3.24
N CYS A 53 -6.68 0.07 -2.32
CA CYS A 53 -6.19 -0.63 -1.13
C CYS A 53 -5.31 -1.83 -1.50
N GLN A 54 -5.79 -2.69 -2.40
CA GLN A 54 -5.03 -3.86 -2.85
C GLN A 54 -3.70 -3.47 -3.51
N PHE A 55 -3.70 -2.40 -4.31
CA PHE A 55 -2.50 -1.87 -4.94
C PHE A 55 -1.48 -1.36 -3.91
N LEU A 56 -1.93 -0.52 -2.97
CA LEU A 56 -1.07 0.02 -1.92
C LEU A 56 -0.50 -1.08 -1.03
N GLU A 57 -1.33 -2.03 -0.59
CA GLU A 57 -0.91 -3.20 0.17
C GLU A 57 0.14 -4.00 -0.60
N HIS A 58 -0.12 -4.32 -1.87
CA HIS A 58 0.81 -5.09 -2.69
C HIS A 58 2.17 -4.39 -2.82
N VAL A 59 2.18 -3.12 -3.19
CA VAL A 59 3.42 -2.36 -3.42
C VAL A 59 4.19 -2.15 -2.13
N ILE A 60 3.52 -1.79 -1.04
CA ILE A 60 4.16 -1.49 0.24
C ILE A 60 4.68 -2.78 0.88
N LEU A 61 3.89 -3.86 0.94
CA LEU A 61 4.33 -5.12 1.52
C LEU A 61 5.49 -5.72 0.74
N LYS A 62 5.40 -5.73 -0.60
CA LYS A 62 6.48 -6.20 -1.47
C LYS A 62 7.74 -5.34 -1.34
N GLY A 63 7.59 -4.02 -1.25
CA GLY A 63 8.71 -3.09 -1.03
C GLY A 63 9.38 -3.25 0.34
N CYS A 64 8.66 -3.80 1.32
CA CYS A 64 9.19 -4.20 2.62
C CYS A 64 9.77 -5.62 2.63
N GLY A 65 9.88 -6.31 1.48
CA GLY A 65 10.36 -7.69 1.41
C GLY A 65 9.41 -8.71 2.04
N ILE A 66 8.16 -8.33 2.33
CA ILE A 66 7.18 -9.22 2.94
C ILE A 66 6.55 -10.06 1.83
N THR A 67 6.91 -11.35 1.79
CA THR A 67 6.24 -12.32 0.94
C THR A 67 5.07 -12.93 1.68
N SER A 68 3.86 -12.85 1.10
CA SER A 68 2.74 -13.66 1.56
C SER A 68 3.14 -15.14 1.42
N SER A 69 3.25 -15.85 2.54
CA SER A 69 3.53 -17.28 2.56
C SER A 69 2.30 -18.05 2.05
N ASN A 70 2.07 -18.06 0.74
CA ASN A 70 1.19 -19.03 0.09
C ASN A 70 1.98 -20.28 -0.32
N ALA A 71 2.73 -20.84 0.63
CA ALA A 71 3.28 -22.18 0.53
C ALA A 71 2.98 -22.91 1.84
N THR A 72 1.87 -23.63 1.88
CA THR A 72 1.79 -25.09 2.11
C THR A 72 0.35 -25.45 2.48
N SER A 73 -0.39 -26.04 1.56
CA SER A 73 -1.41 -27.04 1.89
C SER A 73 -1.33 -28.10 0.82
N HIS A 74 -0.82 -29.26 1.25
CA HIS A 74 -0.90 -30.52 0.53
C HIS A 74 -2.36 -30.93 0.30
#